data_AF-A0AAP0N241-F1
#
_entry.id   AF-A0AAP0N241-F1
#
_cell.length_a   1.000
_cell.length_b   1.000
_cell.length_c   1.000
_cell.angle_alpha   90.00
_cell.angle_beta   90.00
_cell.angle_gamma   90.00
#
_symmetry.space_group_name_H-M   'P 1'
#
loop_
_entity.id
_entity.type
_entity.pdbx_description
1 polymer ?
#
loop_
_entity_poly.entity_id
_entity_poly.type
_entity_poly.pdbx_seq_one_letter_code
_entity_poly.pdbx_strand_id
1 'polypeptide(L)'
;MQAVYQTCAGAAILTDIVFWFILVPFLLNVRLDMLMVGMHSLNAVFLLLDTLLNRLPFPWFRFSYFVLWGCLYVVFLWIVYACGFMWWPYPFLELSTPWAPLWYFALAMVHIPCYGLYALLVKAKISIFSRLFPLAFVR
;
A
#
# COMPACT_ATOMS: atom_id res chain seq x y z
N MET A 1 -2.51 14.23 -11.66
CA MET A 1 -1.46 13.98 -10.64
C MET A 1 -2.02 13.54 -9.29
N GLN A 2 -2.94 14.29 -8.65
CA GLN A 2 -3.30 13.98 -7.26
C GLN A 2 -4.05 12.64 -7.06
N ALA A 3 -4.93 12.23 -7.99
CA ALA A 3 -5.58 10.91 -7.91
C ALA A 3 -4.55 9.78 -8.03
N VAL A 4 -3.63 9.87 -9.00
CA VAL A 4 -2.53 8.91 -9.18
C VAL A 4 -1.67 8.84 -7.92
N TYR A 5 -1.26 9.98 -7.35
CA TYR A 5 -0.50 10.01 -6.11
C TYR A 5 -1.22 9.28 -4.97
N GLN A 6 -2.52 9.50 -4.80
CA GLN A 6 -3.28 8.86 -3.71
C GLN A 6 -3.48 7.37 -3.89
N THR A 7 -3.74 6.94 -5.13
CA THR A 7 -3.83 5.53 -5.47
C THR A 7 -2.49 4.83 -5.28
N CYS A 8 -1.41 5.38 -5.86
CA CYS A 8 -0.08 4.78 -5.82
C CYS A 8 0.51 4.80 -4.42
N ALA A 9 0.46 5.92 -3.70
CA ALA A 9 1.00 6.00 -2.34
C ALA A 9 0.19 5.14 -1.36
N GLY A 10 -1.14 5.09 -1.51
CA GLY A 10 -2.00 4.18 -0.74
C GLY A 10 -1.66 2.71 -0.99
N ALA A 11 -1.46 2.32 -2.25
CA ALA A 11 -1.07 0.96 -2.61
C ALA A 11 0.35 0.61 -2.12
N ALA A 12 1.30 1.55 -2.22
CA ALA A 12 2.67 1.36 -1.77
C ALA A 12 2.74 1.14 -0.25
N ILE A 13 2.07 1.98 0.55
CA ILE A 13 2.06 1.82 2.01
C ILE A 13 1.37 0.52 2.43
N LEU A 14 0.28 0.12 1.76
CA LEU A 14 -0.42 -1.14 2.05
C LEU A 14 0.47 -2.34 1.79
N THR A 15 1.08 -2.40 0.61
CA THR A 15 1.92 -3.54 0.20
C THR A 15 3.15 -3.68 1.10
N ASP A 16 3.79 -2.57 1.47
CA ASP A 16 4.92 -2.61 2.40
C ASP A 16 4.50 -2.97 3.82
N ILE A 17 3.36 -2.46 4.31
CA ILE A 17 2.88 -2.84 5.65
C ILE A 17 2.57 -4.34 5.70
N VAL A 18 1.83 -4.84 4.71
CA VAL A 18 1.49 -6.26 4.62
C VAL A 18 2.76 -7.10 4.50
N PHE A 19 3.74 -6.69 3.69
CA PHE A 19 4.98 -7.41 3.55
C PHE A 19 5.79 -7.43 4.86
N TRP A 20 6.15 -6.25 5.39
CA TRP A 20 7.07 -6.14 6.52
C TRP A 20 6.47 -6.56 7.86
N PHE A 21 5.18 -6.32 8.11
CA PHE A 21 4.56 -6.56 9.42
C PHE A 21 3.68 -7.80 9.47
N ILE A 22 3.24 -8.33 8.33
CA ILE A 22 2.44 -9.56 8.28
C ILE A 22 3.32 -10.67 7.69
N LEU A 23 3.69 -10.57 6.42
CA LEU A 23 4.34 -11.67 5.72
C LEU A 23 5.71 -12.03 6.32
N VAL A 24 6.60 -11.06 6.53
CA VAL A 24 7.94 -11.33 7.05
C VAL A 24 7.88 -12.08 8.38
N PRO A 25 7.22 -11.60 9.46
CA PRO A 25 7.15 -12.33 10.74
C PRO A 25 6.61 -13.75 10.64
N PHE A 26 5.61 -13.99 9.78
CA PHE A 26 5.00 -15.32 9.63
C PHE A 26 5.76 -16.23 8.65
N LEU A 27 6.62 -15.67 7.78
CA LEU A 27 7.41 -16.41 6.79
C LEU A 27 8.89 -16.53 7.17
N LEU A 28 9.33 -16.09 8.35
CA LEU A 28 10.73 -16.17 8.81
C LEU A 28 11.36 -17.59 8.72
N ASN A 29 10.54 -18.64 8.73
CA ASN A 29 10.98 -20.04 8.59
C ASN A 29 11.01 -20.56 7.14
N VAL A 30 10.57 -19.76 6.17
CA VAL A 30 10.55 -20.06 4.74
C VAL A 30 11.58 -19.16 4.05
N ARG A 31 12.29 -19.68 3.03
CA ARG A 31 13.27 -18.90 2.25
C ARG A 31 12.62 -17.63 1.69
N LEU A 32 12.83 -16.50 2.35
CA LEU A 32 12.46 -15.18 1.82
C LEU A 32 13.25 -14.95 0.53
N ASP A 33 12.53 -14.65 -0.55
CA ASP A 33 13.16 -14.30 -1.82
C ASP A 33 13.83 -12.93 -1.69
N MET A 34 15.14 -12.88 -1.94
CA MET A 34 15.93 -11.65 -1.91
C MET A 34 15.39 -10.59 -2.87
N LEU A 35 14.82 -11.02 -4.01
CA LEU A 35 14.21 -10.10 -4.97
C LEU A 35 12.96 -9.44 -4.38
N MET A 36 12.11 -10.20 -3.70
CA MET A 36 10.91 -9.69 -3.02
C MET A 36 11.29 -8.67 -1.93
N VAL A 37 12.26 -9.01 -1.08
CA VAL A 37 12.79 -8.09 -0.06
C VAL A 37 13.33 -6.82 -0.69
N GLY A 38 14.07 -6.93 -1.79
CA GLY A 38 14.60 -5.80 -2.55
C GLY A 38 13.51 -4.89 -3.10
N MET A 39 12.46 -5.46 -3.72
CA MET A 39 11.33 -4.70 -4.26
C MET A 39 10.61 -3.89 -3.17
N HIS A 40 10.29 -4.50 -2.03
CA HIS A 40 9.63 -3.81 -0.91
C HIS A 40 10.52 -2.77 -0.23
N SER A 41 11.83 -3.02 -0.16
CA SER A 41 12.78 -2.02 0.35
C SER A 41 12.85 -0.80 -0.57
N LEU A 42 12.94 -1.02 -1.88
CA LEU A 42 12.95 0.06 -2.87
C LEU A 42 11.63 0.82 -2.89
N ASN A 43 10.49 0.13 -2.78
CA ASN A 43 9.18 0.73 -2.70
C ASN A 43 9.07 1.67 -1.48
N ALA A 44 9.54 1.24 -0.31
CA ALA A 44 9.57 2.06 0.90
C ALA A 44 10.44 3.31 0.72
N VAL A 45 11.64 3.15 0.14
CA VAL A 45 12.56 4.26 -0.14
C VAL A 45 11.93 5.25 -1.11
N PHE A 46 11.36 4.79 -2.23
CA PHE A 46 10.73 5.65 -3.22
C PHE A 46 9.49 6.36 -2.68
N LEU A 47 8.68 5.70 -1.85
CA LEU A 47 7.53 6.32 -1.19
C LEU A 47 7.96 7.48 -0.29
N LEU A 48 9.02 7.28 0.52
CA LEU A 48 9.56 8.32 1.38
C LEU A 48 10.16 9.47 0.57
N LEU A 49 10.93 9.17 -0.47
CA LEU A 49 11.50 10.19 -1.35
C LEU A 49 10.41 11.01 -2.05
N ASP A 50 9.39 10.37 -2.62
CA ASP A 50 8.25 11.08 -3.22
C ASP A 50 7.57 11.97 -2.18
N THR A 51 7.27 11.43 -0.98
CA THR A 51 6.67 12.19 0.14
C THR A 51 7.50 13.42 0.53
N LEU A 52 8.83 13.28 0.58
CA LEU A 52 9.75 14.35 0.94
C LEU A 52 9.77 15.44 -0.12
N LEU A 53 9.87 15.05 -1.40
CA LEU A 53 10.04 15.95 -2.53
C LEU A 53 8.73 16.60 -3.01
N ASN A 54 7.59 15.95 -2.80
CA ASN A 54 6.29 16.48 -3.23
C ASN A 54 5.59 17.30 -2.13
N ARG A 55 4.69 18.21 -2.53
CA ARG A 55 3.88 19.02 -1.61
C ARG A 55 2.38 18.68 -1.69
N LEU A 56 2.05 17.51 -2.25
CA LEU A 56 0.67 17.15 -2.54
C LEU A 56 -0.06 16.78 -1.24
N PRO A 57 -1.25 17.36 -0.98
CA PRO A 57 -2.02 17.00 0.19
C PRO A 57 -2.66 15.62 -0.01
N PHE A 58 -2.81 14.89 1.09
CA PHE A 58 -3.39 13.54 1.13
C PHE A 58 -4.72 13.54 1.92
N PRO A 59 -5.82 14.06 1.35
CA PRO A 59 -7.11 14.16 2.03
C PRO A 59 -7.84 12.82 2.18
N TRP A 60 -8.70 12.70 3.18
CA TRP A 60 -9.46 11.48 3.50
C TRP A 60 -10.53 11.09 2.47
N PHE A 61 -11.24 12.06 1.90
CA PHE A 61 -12.39 11.79 1.01
C PHE A 61 -12.04 11.01 -0.27
N ARG A 62 -10.74 10.92 -0.60
CA ARG A 62 -10.21 10.26 -1.80
C ARG A 62 -9.64 8.87 -1.52
N PHE A 63 -9.90 8.34 -0.32
CA PHE A 63 -9.69 6.95 0.05
C PHE A 63 -10.33 5.97 -0.95
N SER A 64 -11.45 6.37 -1.57
CA SER A 64 -12.14 5.58 -2.59
C SER A 64 -11.26 5.16 -3.77
N TYR A 65 -10.33 6.00 -4.23
CA TYR A 65 -9.45 5.65 -5.36
C TYR A 65 -8.49 4.52 -5.00
N PHE A 66 -8.00 4.53 -3.77
CA PHE A 66 -7.13 3.47 -3.26
C PHE A 66 -7.90 2.14 -3.11
N VAL A 67 -9.13 2.18 -2.57
CA VAL A 67 -9.99 0.99 -2.47
C VAL A 67 -10.34 0.44 -3.86
N LEU A 68 -10.78 1.30 -4.79
CA LEU A 68 -11.12 0.90 -6.15
C LEU A 68 -9.92 0.23 -6.85
N TRP A 69 -8.72 0.76 -6.65
CA TRP A 69 -7.51 0.15 -7.18
C TRP A 69 -7.22 -1.23 -6.59
N GLY A 70 -7.37 -1.39 -5.28
CA GLY A 70 -7.27 -2.70 -4.62
C GLY A 70 -8.27 -3.71 -5.18
N CYS A 71 -9.53 -3.29 -5.38
CA CYS A 71 -10.55 -4.13 -6.00
C CYS A 71 -10.21 -4.51 -7.45
N LEU A 72 -9.73 -3.55 -8.25
CA LEU A 72 -9.31 -3.80 -9.64
C LEU A 72 -8.16 -4.80 -9.70
N TYR A 73 -7.18 -4.69 -8.79
CA TYR A 73 -6.07 -5.63 -8.68
C TYR A 73 -6.55 -7.05 -8.36
N VAL A 74 -7.46 -7.20 -7.39
CA VAL A 74 -8.04 -8.50 -7.02
C VAL A 74 -8.81 -9.12 -8.20
N VAL A 75 -9.66 -8.35 -8.87
CA VAL A 75 -10.41 -8.81 -10.05
C VAL A 75 -9.46 -9.22 -11.17
N PHE A 76 -8.39 -8.46 -11.41
CA PHE A 76 -7.36 -8.81 -12.37
C PHE A 76 -6.72 -10.17 -12.04
N LEU A 77 -6.35 -10.42 -10.78
CA LEU A 77 -5.79 -11.72 -10.39
C LEU A 77 -6.79 -12.87 -10.57
N TRP A 78 -8.07 -12.65 -10.29
CA TRP A 78 -9.11 -13.66 -10.54
C TRP A 78 -9.23 -14.01 -12.03
N ILE A 79 -9.18 -13.01 -12.90
CA ILE A 79 -9.20 -13.22 -14.36
C ILE A 79 -7.97 -14.03 -14.79
N VAL A 80 -6.77 -13.63 -14.35
CA VAL A 80 -5.53 -14.34 -14.68
C VAL A 80 -5.58 -15.80 -14.23
N TYR A 81 -6.08 -16.06 -13.02
CA TYR A 81 -6.27 -17.41 -12.51
C TYR A 81 -7.27 -18.21 -13.37
N ALA A 82 -8.41 -17.59 -13.72
CA ALA A 82 -9.42 -18.21 -14.58
C ALA A 82 -8.90 -18.50 -16.00
N CYS A 83 -7.90 -17.77 -16.49
CA CYS A 83 -7.22 -18.03 -17.76
C CYS A 83 -6.19 -19.19 -17.69
N GLY A 84 -6.02 -19.84 -16.54
CA GLY A 84 -5.19 -21.04 -16.39
C GLY A 84 -3.86 -20.83 -15.65
N PHE A 85 -3.58 -19.63 -15.13
CA PHE A 85 -2.43 -19.39 -14.27
C PHE A 85 -2.77 -19.75 -12.82
N MET A 86 -2.55 -21.02 -12.46
CA MET A 86 -2.97 -21.61 -11.18
C MET A 86 -2.11 -21.23 -9.96
N TRP A 87 -1.51 -20.03 -9.94
CA TRP A 87 -0.65 -19.55 -8.86
C TRP A 87 -1.19 -18.24 -8.26
N TRP A 88 -1.22 -18.17 -6.93
CA TRP A 88 -1.58 -16.96 -6.19
C TRP A 88 -0.32 -16.23 -5.70
N PRO A 89 -0.23 -14.89 -5.86
CA PRO A 89 0.88 -14.12 -5.31
C PRO A 89 1.03 -14.23 -3.81
N TYR A 90 -0.11 -14.36 -3.11
CA TYR A 90 -0.16 -14.48 -1.67
C TYR A 90 -1.21 -15.51 -1.25
N PRO A 91 -0.95 -16.31 -0.18
CA PRO A 91 -1.89 -17.34 0.28
C PRO A 91 -3.27 -16.78 0.66
N PHE A 92 -3.32 -15.56 1.22
CA PHE A 92 -4.57 -14.91 1.61
C PHE A 92 -5.45 -14.46 0.44
N LEU A 93 -5.00 -14.61 -0.81
CA LEU A 93 -5.81 -14.37 -2.01
C LEU A 93 -6.46 -15.64 -2.56
N GLU A 94 -6.11 -16.80 -2.02
CA GLU A 94 -6.58 -18.09 -2.52
C GLU A 94 -8.09 -18.29 -2.29
N LEU A 95 -8.81 -18.52 -3.39
CA LEU A 95 -10.28 -18.68 -3.40
C LEU A 95 -10.77 -20.06 -2.94
N SER A 96 -9.90 -21.08 -2.97
CA SER A 96 -10.25 -22.47 -2.65
C SER A 96 -10.49 -22.70 -1.15
N THR A 97 -10.04 -21.76 -0.31
CA THR A 97 -10.08 -21.92 1.15
C THR A 97 -11.44 -21.50 1.72
N PRO A 98 -11.99 -22.22 2.73
CA PRO A 98 -13.23 -21.80 3.41
C PRO A 98 -13.11 -20.42 4.08
N TRP A 99 -11.88 -19.99 4.39
CA TRP A 99 -11.56 -18.73 5.05
C TRP A 99 -11.41 -17.56 4.07
N ALA A 100 -11.54 -17.77 2.76
CA ALA A 100 -11.37 -16.73 1.76
C ALA A 100 -12.20 -15.46 2.07
N PRO A 101 -13.51 -15.52 2.40
CA PRO A 101 -14.29 -14.32 2.71
C PRO A 101 -13.70 -13.49 3.85
N LEU A 102 -13.16 -14.16 4.88
CA LEU A 102 -12.53 -13.50 6.02
C LEU A 102 -11.23 -12.80 5.62
N TRP A 103 -10.41 -13.42 4.76
CA TRP A 103 -9.20 -12.81 4.23
C TRP A 103 -9.49 -11.57 3.39
N TYR A 104 -10.46 -11.64 2.47
CA TYR A 104 -10.87 -10.50 1.66
C TYR A 104 -11.45 -9.36 2.52
N PHE A 105 -12.25 -9.69 3.54
CA PHE A 105 -12.74 -8.72 4.50
C PHE A 105 -11.60 -8.07 5.30
N ALA A 106 -10.66 -8.86 5.81
CA ALA A 106 -9.50 -8.36 6.55
C ALA A 106 -8.64 -7.43 5.68
N LEU A 107 -8.39 -7.80 4.42
CA LEU A 107 -7.68 -6.96 3.45
C LEU A 107 -8.39 -5.62 3.24
N ALA A 108 -9.72 -5.62 3.07
CA ALA A 108 -10.50 -4.39 2.95
C ALA A 108 -10.37 -3.51 4.20
N MET A 109 -10.40 -4.10 5.40
CA MET A 109 -10.24 -3.38 6.66
C MET A 109 -8.86 -2.77 6.81
N VAL A 110 -7.79 -3.45 6.38
CA VAL A 110 -6.39 -2.97 6.46
C VAL A 110 -6.15 -1.73 5.59
N HIS A 111 -6.97 -1.46 4.57
CA HIS A 111 -6.85 -0.22 3.80
C HIS A 111 -7.03 1.02 4.68
N ILE A 112 -7.93 0.98 5.66
CA ILE A 112 -8.25 2.12 6.54
C ILE A 112 -7.03 2.56 7.36
N PRO A 113 -6.40 1.69 8.19
CA PRO A 113 -5.23 2.09 8.97
C PRO A 113 -4.02 2.41 8.09
N CYS A 114 -3.82 1.72 6.95
CA CYS A 114 -2.71 2.04 6.05
C CYS A 114 -2.84 3.44 5.45
N TYR A 115 -4.02 3.77 4.94
CA TYR A 115 -4.30 5.10 4.40
C TYR A 115 -4.22 6.17 5.49
N GLY A 116 -4.75 5.87 6.67
CA GLY A 116 -4.71 6.77 7.83
C GLY A 116 -3.29 7.07 8.30
N LEU A 117 -2.45 6.05 8.44
CA LEU A 117 -1.05 6.19 8.82
C LEU A 117 -0.31 7.09 7.83
N TYR A 118 -0.45 6.82 6.53
CA TYR A 118 0.20 7.63 5.51
C TYR A 118 -0.33 9.07 5.46
N ALA A 119 -1.65 9.26 5.63
CA ALA A 119 -2.23 10.59 5.75
C ALA A 119 -1.66 11.38 6.93
N LEU A 120 -1.41 10.72 8.07
CA LEU A 120 -0.78 11.32 9.24
C LEU A 120 0.68 11.67 8.97
N LEU A 121 1.44 10.80 8.29
CA LEU A 121 2.82 11.08 7.88
C LEU A 121 2.91 12.32 6.99
N VAL A 122 2.06 12.41 5.97
CA VAL A 122 2.01 13.60 5.08
C VAL A 122 1.64 14.86 5.85
N LYS A 123 0.66 14.79 6.76
CA LYS A 123 0.28 15.92 7.61
C LYS A 123 1.42 16.37 8.53
N ALA A 124 2.11 15.41 9.17
CA ALA A 124 3.27 15.69 10.03
C ALA A 124 4.38 16.36 9.23
N LYS A 125 4.71 15.82 8.04
CA LYS A 125 5.70 16.39 7.13
C LYS A 125 5.37 17.84 6.76
N ILE A 126 4.14 18.12 6.34
CA ILE A 126 3.72 19.47 5.97
C ILE A 126 3.82 20.42 7.18
N SER A 127 3.42 19.96 8.37
CA SER A 127 3.48 20.77 9.60
C SER A 127 4.92 21.08 10.04
N ILE A 128 5.84 20.13 9.90
CA ILE A 128 7.25 20.32 10.25
C ILE A 128 7.93 21.21 9.21
N PHE A 129 7.72 20.96 7.92
CA PHE A 129 8.42 21.68 6.84
C PHE A 129 7.95 23.13 6.73
N SER A 130 6.68 23.43 7.04
CA SER A 130 6.21 24.82 7.08
C SER A 130 6.90 25.63 8.19
N ARG A 131 7.35 24.99 9.27
CA ARG A 131 8.12 25.63 10.35
C ARG A 131 9.61 25.76 10.03
N LEU A 132 10.21 24.73 9.43
CA LEU A 132 11.65 24.71 9.10
C LEU A 132 12.00 25.54 7.87
N PHE A 133 11.11 25.58 6.87
CA PHE A 133 11.34 26.25 5.59
C PHE A 133 10.19 27.21 5.27
N PRO A 134 9.96 28.25 6.10
CA PRO A 134 8.80 29.12 5.97
C PRO A 134 8.73 29.81 4.60
N LEU A 135 9.87 30.17 4.02
CA LEU A 135 9.96 30.82 2.69
C LEU A 135 9.70 29.85 1.52
N ALA A 136 10.00 28.56 1.68
CA ALA A 136 9.75 27.55 0.64
C ALA A 136 8.32 26.98 0.69
N PHE A 137 7.59 27.21 1.79
CA PHE A 137 6.24 26.72 2.05
C PHE A 137 5.22 27.84 2.26
N VAL A 138 5.53 29.07 1.83
CA VAL A 138 4.54 30.16 1.75
C VAL A 138 3.42 29.73 0.83
N ARG A 139 2.20 29.82 1.33
CA ARG A 139 0.96 29.39 0.68
C ARG A 139 0.50 30.38 -0.36
#